data_AF-A0A149UMI6-F1
#
_entry.id   AF-A0A149UMI6-F1
#
_cell.length_a   1.000
_cell.length_b   1.000
_cell.length_c   1.000
_cell.angle_alpha   90.00
_cell.angle_beta   90.00
_cell.angle_gamma   90.00
#
_symmetry.space_group_name_H-M   'P 1'
#
loop_
_entity.id
_entity.type
_entity.pdbx_description
1 polymer ?
#
loop_
_entity_poly.entity_id
_entity_poly.type
_entity_poly.pdbx_seq_one_letter_code
_entity_poly.pdbx_strand_id
1 'polypeptide(L)'
;MALQWFDLKEQGAKLERPDNGRGETFLRLTLDKEATPEQIKAASERGWIPDREEAGRVFTNFARFTRLSEVADLVSVFIEREKVAESKTDAARLRQGEIIRGFADASLSQSAGMLPKLDSVAQSLPETMPAELRDRILRRVEAAQKLVGVAPGADGRALFRNDGAQVWQALTEKFGAHDATKAMLTVMHMAESDGDRFSAAHDALLDAAESGQGLPDMSASRDAARRAAYKVDAIKGRADVLRSYDPSWTDDRFYRDFMRSVKAQYRTWDGARIDFSGVQEPAQFFGNTFRADPNLPTAWRHDLGHRISQAVQFAAMEVGVSPSELFHGQKQLFHVGLTEGNTLGYRAGLRMKINGAMHHATGIKINPFNAGVLMHEIGHGIDLGARLSATSVMHGNDMLRAMLVDTGVQEQVCEMVDRMEAAGLMDERHAAYMKMPDEIIARSFEAAMSHRADMAGDPFFQEMGGMAVLNGSVTAQPTPELADKFLTAMKSVVAASLTRQAVADIDREYDTNTSPSP
;
A
#
# COMPACT_ATOMS: atom_id res chain seq x y z
N MET A 1 -16.64 26.02 1.05
CA MET A 1 -17.66 25.43 1.94
C MET A 1 -17.34 25.87 3.35
N ALA A 2 -18.35 26.26 4.14
CA ALA A 2 -18.14 26.58 5.55
C ALA A 2 -17.73 25.33 6.32
N LEU A 3 -16.82 25.48 7.29
CA LEU A 3 -16.39 24.39 8.15
C LEU A 3 -17.59 23.90 8.97
N GLN A 4 -17.83 22.59 8.97
CA GLN A 4 -18.93 21.96 9.69
C GLN A 4 -18.41 21.26 10.95
N TRP A 5 -19.13 21.36 12.06
CA TRP A 5 -18.76 20.78 13.35
C TRP A 5 -19.99 20.41 14.20
N PHE A 6 -19.79 19.81 15.38
CA PHE A 6 -20.86 19.38 16.28
C PHE A 6 -21.06 20.37 17.43
N ASP A 7 -22.26 20.95 17.56
CA ASP A 7 -22.69 21.77 18.70
C ASP A 7 -23.41 20.87 19.72
N LEU A 8 -22.66 20.33 20.69
CA LEU A 8 -23.19 19.35 21.64
C LEU A 8 -23.76 19.98 22.92
N LYS A 9 -23.97 21.31 22.93
CA LYS A 9 -24.41 22.04 24.13
C LYS A 9 -25.71 21.50 24.73
N GLU A 10 -26.67 21.15 23.87
CA GLU A 10 -27.97 20.60 24.29
C GLU A 10 -27.87 19.19 24.89
N GLN A 11 -26.77 18.49 24.60
CA GLN A 11 -26.45 17.17 25.16
C GLN A 11 -25.53 17.25 26.39
N GLY A 12 -25.28 18.46 26.89
CA GLY A 12 -24.44 18.70 28.06
C GLY A 12 -22.98 18.36 27.80
N ALA A 13 -22.47 18.60 26.59
CA ALA A 13 -21.08 18.37 26.25
C ALA A 13 -20.52 19.47 25.36
N LYS A 14 -19.20 19.67 25.42
CA LYS A 14 -18.42 20.54 24.56
C LYS A 14 -17.37 19.71 23.84
N LEU A 15 -17.32 19.79 22.51
CA LEU A 15 -16.34 19.06 21.71
C LEU A 15 -15.43 20.02 20.96
N GLU A 16 -14.15 19.97 21.30
CA GLU A 16 -13.11 20.83 20.76
C GLU A 16 -12.06 20.03 20.00
N ARG A 17 -11.37 20.69 19.08
CA ARG A 17 -10.15 20.21 18.44
C ARG A 17 -9.02 21.23 18.60
N PRO A 18 -8.47 21.38 19.82
CA PRO A 18 -7.34 22.27 20.07
C PRO A 18 -6.05 21.75 19.43
N ASP A 19 -5.06 22.63 19.36
CA ASP A 19 -3.65 22.31 19.12
C ASP A 19 -2.94 22.19 20.48
N ASN A 20 -2.05 21.22 20.65
CA ASN A 20 -1.26 21.06 21.88
C ASN A 20 -0.08 22.05 22.01
N GLY A 21 -0.01 23.07 21.15
CA GLY A 21 1.06 24.05 21.08
C GLY A 21 2.30 23.56 20.34
N ARG A 22 2.31 22.30 19.89
CA ARG A 22 3.40 21.67 19.11
C ARG A 22 2.98 21.39 17.66
N GLY A 23 1.82 21.88 17.22
CA GLY A 23 1.29 21.66 15.87
C GLY A 23 0.46 20.37 15.74
N GLU A 24 0.23 19.64 16.83
CA GLU A 24 -0.59 18.44 16.83
C GLU A 24 -1.99 18.76 17.36
N THR A 25 -2.99 18.23 16.68
CA THR A 25 -4.40 18.42 17.06
C THR A 25 -4.95 17.17 17.69
N PHE A 26 -5.80 17.33 18.70
CA PHE A 26 -6.48 16.23 19.39
C PHE A 26 -7.94 16.61 19.61
N LEU A 27 -8.81 15.62 19.82
CA LEU A 27 -10.17 15.90 20.27
C LEU A 27 -10.17 16.04 21.79
N ARG A 28 -10.85 17.07 22.28
CA ARG A 28 -11.17 17.23 23.69
C ARG A 28 -12.69 17.26 23.83
N LEU A 29 -13.24 16.32 24.58
CA LEU A 29 -14.64 16.26 24.95
C LEU A 29 -14.76 16.62 26.43
N THR A 30 -15.56 17.63 26.75
CA THR A 30 -15.89 18.01 28.12
C THR A 30 -17.38 17.76 28.34
N LEU A 31 -17.74 17.02 29.37
CA LEU A 31 -19.11 16.70 29.76
C LEU A 31 -19.52 17.53 30.98
N ASP A 32 -20.76 18.00 31.00
CA ASP A 32 -21.35 18.73 32.13
C ASP A 32 -21.56 17.82 33.35
N LYS A 33 -21.72 16.50 33.11
CA LYS A 33 -21.89 15.45 34.12
C LYS A 33 -20.80 14.41 33.98
N GLU A 34 -20.44 13.78 35.08
CA GLU A 34 -19.51 12.65 35.07
C GLU A 34 -20.06 11.47 34.26
N ALA A 35 -19.21 10.92 33.41
CA ALA A 35 -19.46 9.71 32.67
C ALA A 35 -19.56 8.52 33.63
N THR A 36 -20.50 7.61 33.34
CA THR A 36 -20.65 6.36 34.09
C THR A 36 -19.41 5.45 33.93
N PRO A 37 -19.13 4.53 34.87
CA PRO A 37 -18.03 3.58 34.73
C PRO A 37 -18.08 2.77 33.43
N GLU A 38 -19.27 2.41 32.97
CA GLU A 38 -19.50 1.71 31.70
C GLU A 38 -19.10 2.56 30.49
N GLN A 39 -19.46 3.85 30.51
CA GLN A 39 -19.04 4.81 29.47
C GLN A 39 -17.54 5.04 29.50
N ILE A 40 -16.92 5.15 30.68
CA ILE A 40 -15.46 5.30 30.81
C ILE A 40 -14.75 4.07 30.22
N LYS A 41 -15.23 2.86 30.54
CA LYS A 41 -14.69 1.63 29.98
C LYS A 41 -14.85 1.59 28.45
N ALA A 42 -16.05 1.81 27.93
CA ALA A 42 -16.29 1.84 26.49
C ALA A 42 -15.51 2.97 25.78
N ALA A 43 -15.27 4.09 26.46
CA ALA A 43 -14.53 5.21 25.90
C ALA A 43 -13.04 4.89 25.83
N SER A 44 -12.49 4.19 26.83
CA SER A 44 -11.12 3.71 26.82
C SER A 44 -10.87 2.71 25.68
N GLU A 45 -11.83 1.83 25.37
CA GLU A 45 -11.78 0.91 24.22
C GLU A 45 -11.76 1.66 22.87
N ARG A 46 -12.28 2.90 22.83
CA ARG A 46 -12.24 3.79 21.67
C ARG A 46 -11.12 4.84 21.73
N GLY A 47 -10.15 4.67 22.62
CA GLY A 47 -8.95 5.50 22.71
C GLY A 47 -9.16 6.87 23.37
N TRP A 48 -10.27 7.08 24.07
CA TRP A 48 -10.44 8.25 24.93
C TRP A 48 -9.63 8.09 26.22
N ILE A 49 -8.90 9.13 26.56
CA ILE A 49 -8.07 9.23 27.76
C ILE A 49 -8.74 10.25 28.69
N PRO A 50 -9.21 9.86 29.88
CA PRO A 50 -9.75 10.80 30.85
C PRO A 50 -8.65 11.77 31.30
N ASP A 51 -9.01 13.03 31.47
CA ASP A 51 -8.14 14.03 32.05
C ASP A 51 -7.82 13.66 33.51
N ARG A 52 -6.62 14.01 33.98
CA ARG A 52 -6.16 13.63 35.33
C ARG A 52 -6.81 14.46 36.43
N GLU A 53 -7.10 15.73 36.14
CA GLU A 53 -7.63 16.69 37.12
C GLU A 53 -9.17 16.72 37.09
N GLU A 54 -9.76 16.42 35.94
CA GLU A 54 -11.22 16.35 35.72
C GLU A 54 -11.69 14.95 35.28
N ALA A 55 -11.15 13.91 35.94
CA ALA A 55 -11.43 12.51 35.62
C ALA A 55 -12.94 12.22 35.62
N GLY A 56 -13.43 11.67 34.51
CA GLY A 56 -14.85 11.38 34.31
C GLY A 56 -15.65 12.50 33.66
N ARG A 57 -15.12 13.74 33.57
CA ARG A 57 -15.79 14.86 32.86
C ARG A 57 -15.06 15.29 31.61
N VAL A 58 -13.74 15.30 31.62
CA VAL A 58 -12.95 15.69 30.47
C VAL A 58 -12.24 14.46 29.91
N PHE A 59 -12.31 14.31 28.59
CA PHE A 59 -11.70 13.24 27.84
C PHE A 59 -10.94 13.81 26.66
N THR A 60 -9.77 13.23 26.38
CA THR A 60 -8.94 13.59 25.24
C THR A 60 -8.74 12.38 24.35
N ASN A 61 -8.77 12.59 23.03
CA ASN A 61 -8.50 11.53 22.07
C ASN A 61 -7.53 12.05 21.03
N PHE A 62 -6.35 11.42 21.01
CA PHE A 62 -5.23 11.80 20.14
C PHE A 62 -5.23 11.03 18.82
N ALA A 63 -6.26 10.21 18.55
CA ALA A 63 -6.39 9.60 17.25
C ALA A 63 -6.62 10.67 16.16
N ARG A 64 -6.25 10.33 14.92
CA ARG A 64 -6.36 11.24 13.79
C ARG A 64 -7.71 11.06 13.14
N PHE A 65 -8.48 12.15 13.04
CA PHE A 65 -9.83 12.15 12.45
C PHE A 65 -9.83 12.97 11.17
N THR A 66 -10.29 12.33 10.11
CA THR A 66 -10.35 12.93 8.76
C THR A 66 -11.79 13.20 8.34
N ARG A 67 -12.75 12.55 8.99
CA ARG A 67 -14.18 12.68 8.69
C ARG A 67 -14.98 12.98 9.95
N LEU A 68 -16.01 13.82 9.82
CA LEU A 68 -16.94 14.10 10.91
C LEU A 68 -17.67 12.84 11.38
N SER A 69 -17.88 11.85 10.51
CA SER A 69 -18.47 10.56 10.91
C SER A 69 -17.57 9.80 11.89
N GLU A 70 -16.24 9.86 11.75
CA GLU A 70 -15.32 9.20 12.69
C GLU A 70 -15.38 9.85 14.08
N VAL A 71 -15.49 11.18 14.10
CA VAL A 71 -15.67 11.95 15.32
C VAL A 71 -17.03 11.63 15.97
N ALA A 72 -18.10 11.55 15.18
CA ALA A 72 -19.43 11.18 15.67
C ALA A 72 -19.44 9.78 16.31
N ASP A 73 -18.76 8.82 15.68
CA ASP A 73 -18.64 7.45 16.18
C ASP A 73 -17.88 7.42 17.50
N LEU A 74 -16.85 8.23 17.67
CA LEU A 74 -16.13 8.27 18.94
C LEU A 74 -16.91 8.91 20.08
N VAL A 75 -17.61 10.00 19.79
CA VAL A 75 -18.48 10.69 20.76
C VAL A 75 -19.69 9.82 21.11
N SER A 76 -20.05 8.87 20.23
CA SER A 76 -21.21 7.99 20.39
C SER A 76 -21.18 7.10 21.65
N VAL A 77 -20.04 7.05 22.34
CA VAL A 77 -19.90 6.34 23.62
C VAL A 77 -20.54 7.13 24.76
N PHE A 78 -20.56 8.46 24.66
CA PHE A 78 -21.07 9.36 25.70
C PHE A 78 -22.48 9.85 25.39
N ILE A 79 -22.80 10.02 24.12
CA ILE A 79 -24.06 10.59 23.61
C ILE A 79 -24.58 9.67 22.50
N GLU A 80 -25.89 9.45 22.41
CA GLU A 80 -26.48 8.63 21.33
C GLU A 80 -26.09 9.16 19.94
N ARG A 81 -25.71 8.25 19.03
CA ARG A 81 -25.14 8.57 17.72
C ARG A 81 -26.06 9.49 16.89
N GLU A 82 -27.36 9.26 16.97
CA GLU A 82 -28.40 10.02 16.29
C GLU A 82 -28.38 11.49 16.74
N LYS A 83 -28.27 11.73 18.06
CA LYS A 83 -28.20 13.09 18.63
C LYS A 83 -26.90 13.80 18.26
N VAL A 84 -25.79 13.07 18.15
CA VAL A 84 -24.51 13.64 17.66
C VAL A 84 -24.60 13.99 16.17
N ALA A 85 -25.29 13.19 15.37
CA ALA A 85 -25.48 13.49 13.95
C ALA A 85 -26.39 14.71 13.72
N GLU A 86 -27.47 14.83 14.49
CA GLU A 86 -28.42 15.96 14.45
C GLU A 86 -27.80 17.28 14.93
N SER A 87 -26.75 17.22 15.76
CA SER A 87 -26.08 18.41 16.30
C SER A 87 -25.07 19.06 15.36
N LYS A 88 -24.98 18.61 14.10
CA LYS A 88 -24.04 19.13 13.11
C LYS A 88 -24.49 20.50 12.59
N THR A 89 -23.62 21.51 12.71
CA THR A 89 -23.89 22.88 12.29
C THR A 89 -22.63 23.55 11.71
N ASP A 90 -22.78 24.76 11.18
CA ASP A 90 -21.64 25.57 10.75
C ASP A 90 -20.78 25.97 11.97
N ALA A 91 -19.46 25.85 11.85
CA ALA A 91 -18.51 26.18 12.93
C ALA A 91 -18.61 27.64 13.40
N ALA A 92 -19.06 28.55 12.53
CA ALA A 92 -19.31 29.96 12.87
C ALA A 92 -20.54 30.17 13.76
N ARG A 93 -21.40 29.15 13.92
CA ARG A 93 -22.66 29.19 14.69
C ARG A 93 -22.59 28.42 16.00
N LEU A 94 -21.43 27.89 16.37
CA LEU A 94 -21.27 27.11 17.59
C LEU A 94 -21.47 27.96 18.86
N ARG A 95 -22.18 27.41 19.83
CA ARG A 95 -22.66 28.16 21.01
C ARG A 95 -21.72 28.15 22.21
N GLN A 96 -20.59 27.43 22.16
CA GLN A 96 -19.68 27.26 23.30
C GLN A 96 -18.26 27.76 23.03
N GLY A 97 -18.01 28.42 21.90
CA GLY A 97 -16.71 29.02 21.57
C GLY A 97 -15.60 27.99 21.32
N GLU A 98 -15.95 26.88 20.68
CA GLU A 98 -15.11 25.72 20.47
C GLU A 98 -13.89 26.06 19.60
N ILE A 99 -12.72 25.60 20.03
CA ILE A 99 -11.49 25.73 19.25
C ILE A 99 -11.44 24.58 18.23
N ILE A 100 -11.44 24.90 16.93
CA ILE A 100 -11.34 23.90 15.86
C ILE A 100 -10.13 24.21 14.99
N ARG A 101 -9.04 23.46 15.19
CA ARG A 101 -7.80 23.58 14.40
C ARG A 101 -7.62 22.37 13.47
N GLY A 102 -7.01 22.60 12.31
CA GLY A 102 -6.57 21.53 11.39
C GLY A 102 -7.68 20.75 10.67
N PHE A 103 -8.93 21.21 10.67
CA PHE A 103 -10.04 20.56 9.92
C PHE A 103 -10.39 21.28 8.60
N ALA A 104 -9.85 22.49 8.36
CA ALA A 104 -10.13 23.30 7.17
C ALA A 104 -8.96 23.48 6.19
N ASP A 105 -7.78 22.91 6.47
CA ASP A 105 -6.62 23.00 5.58
C ASP A 105 -6.45 21.73 4.76
N ALA A 106 -6.84 21.80 3.49
CA ALA A 106 -6.58 20.78 2.49
C ALA A 106 -5.08 20.65 2.12
N SER A 107 -4.16 21.18 2.93
CA SER A 107 -2.70 21.13 2.77
C SER A 107 -1.98 20.40 3.90
N LEU A 108 -2.70 19.73 4.81
CA LEU A 108 -2.10 18.86 5.83
C LEU A 108 -1.97 17.39 5.41
N SER A 109 -2.14 17.10 4.12
CA SER A 109 -1.78 15.82 3.49
C SER A 109 -0.26 15.77 3.29
N GLN A 110 0.48 15.77 4.39
CA GLN A 110 1.90 15.43 4.43
C GLN A 110 2.09 14.52 5.64
N SER A 111 2.52 13.28 5.42
CA SER A 111 2.91 12.18 6.32
C SER A 111 3.71 12.54 7.60
N ALA A 112 3.24 13.47 8.41
CA ALA A 112 3.83 13.83 9.70
C ALA A 112 3.48 12.82 10.81
N GLY A 113 3.17 11.56 10.49
CA GLY A 113 2.78 10.58 11.52
C GLY A 113 2.65 9.16 11.02
N MET A 114 3.78 8.47 11.01
CA MET A 114 3.78 7.02 10.82
C MET A 114 3.84 6.23 12.11
N LEU A 115 4.17 6.85 13.25
CA LEU A 115 3.81 6.50 14.64
C LEU A 115 4.46 7.57 15.55
N PRO A 116 3.90 7.87 16.74
CA PRO A 116 4.54 8.79 17.68
C PRO A 116 5.90 8.24 18.13
N LYS A 117 6.91 9.11 18.28
CA LYS A 117 8.26 8.72 18.78
C LYS A 117 8.10 8.04 20.14
N LEU A 118 8.85 6.96 20.38
CA LEU A 118 8.74 6.19 21.61
C LEU A 118 8.93 7.08 22.86
N ASP A 119 9.92 7.96 22.83
CA ASP A 119 10.18 8.93 23.92
C ASP A 119 9.03 9.90 24.15
N SER A 120 8.38 10.34 23.06
CA SER A 120 7.23 11.24 23.14
C SER A 120 6.03 10.52 23.75
N VAL A 121 5.82 9.24 23.41
CA VAL A 121 4.80 8.41 24.05
C VAL A 121 5.15 8.25 25.52
N ALA A 122 6.39 7.88 25.85
CA ALA A 122 6.84 7.66 27.22
C ALA A 122 6.69 8.91 28.11
N GLN A 123 6.90 10.11 27.57
CA GLN A 123 6.71 11.39 28.26
C GLN A 123 5.23 11.78 28.41
N SER A 124 4.37 11.31 27.52
CA SER A 124 2.93 11.58 27.58
C SER A 124 2.17 10.66 28.54
N LEU A 125 2.75 9.52 28.90
CA LEU A 125 2.13 8.57 29.81
C LEU A 125 2.16 9.09 31.27
N PRO A 126 1.08 8.93 32.05
CA PRO A 126 1.05 9.29 33.46
C PRO A 126 2.12 8.62 34.30
N GLU A 127 2.80 9.41 35.15
CA GLU A 127 3.74 8.89 36.15
C GLU A 127 3.05 7.99 37.19
N THR A 128 1.73 8.16 37.37
CA THR A 128 0.88 7.31 38.21
C THR A 128 0.38 6.05 37.51
N MET A 129 0.70 5.85 36.23
CA MET A 129 0.34 4.65 35.48
C MET A 129 1.16 3.46 36.01
N PRO A 130 0.53 2.28 36.23
CA PRO A 130 1.27 1.08 36.60
C PRO A 130 2.40 0.79 35.60
N ALA A 131 3.60 0.50 36.10
CA ALA A 131 4.79 0.29 35.26
C ALA A 131 4.54 -0.77 34.17
N GLU A 132 3.86 -1.85 34.51
CA GLU A 132 3.48 -2.92 33.58
C GLU A 132 2.59 -2.43 32.42
N LEU A 133 1.63 -1.55 32.72
CA LEU A 133 0.74 -0.97 31.70
C LEU A 133 1.49 -0.01 30.78
N ARG A 134 2.38 0.80 31.37
CA ARG A 134 3.25 1.73 30.65
C ARG A 134 4.16 0.97 29.69
N ASP A 135 4.86 -0.05 30.16
CA ASP A 135 5.77 -0.85 29.36
C ASP A 135 5.05 -1.56 28.20
N ARG A 136 3.84 -2.08 28.46
CA ARG A 136 3.00 -2.68 27.42
C ARG A 136 2.63 -1.72 26.29
N ILE A 137 2.26 -0.47 26.63
CA ILE A 137 1.95 0.55 25.62
C ILE A 137 3.18 0.85 24.78
N LEU A 138 4.35 0.99 25.42
CA LEU A 138 5.61 1.25 24.73
C LEU A 138 6.00 0.10 23.79
N ARG A 139 5.88 -1.16 24.22
CA ARG A 139 6.16 -2.34 23.39
C ARG A 139 5.25 -2.43 22.16
N ARG A 140 3.97 -2.06 22.30
CA ARG A 140 3.04 -2.00 21.16
C ARG A 140 3.43 -0.92 20.16
N VAL A 141 3.81 0.25 20.63
CA VAL A 141 4.29 1.34 19.77
C VAL A 141 5.58 0.94 19.08
N GLU A 142 6.51 0.31 19.79
CA GLU A 142 7.76 -0.22 19.23
C GLU A 142 7.50 -1.28 18.15
N ALA A 143 6.63 -2.25 18.41
CA ALA A 143 6.26 -3.29 17.45
C ALA A 143 5.63 -2.70 16.18
N ALA A 144 4.73 -1.72 16.34
CA ALA A 144 4.17 -1.00 15.21
C ALA A 144 5.24 -0.20 14.45
N GLN A 145 6.21 0.41 15.14
CA GLN A 145 7.32 1.15 14.52
C GLN A 145 8.23 0.23 13.70
N LYS A 146 8.40 -1.04 14.13
CA LYS A 146 9.12 -2.08 13.38
C LYS A 146 8.38 -2.48 12.10
N LEU A 147 7.05 -2.66 12.15
CA LEU A 147 6.23 -2.94 10.95
C LEU A 147 6.34 -1.84 9.89
N VAL A 148 6.32 -0.57 10.34
CA VAL A 148 6.46 0.56 9.43
C VAL A 148 7.92 0.85 9.06
N GLY A 149 8.91 0.15 9.64
CA GLY A 149 10.33 0.32 9.33
C GLY A 149 10.94 1.65 9.81
N VAL A 150 10.33 2.32 10.80
CA VAL A 150 10.78 3.64 11.31
C VAL A 150 11.89 3.52 12.35
N ALA A 151 12.02 2.37 13.02
CA ALA A 151 13.08 2.12 13.99
C ALA A 151 13.62 0.68 13.85
N PRO A 152 14.96 0.47 13.90
CA PRO A 152 15.51 -0.85 14.18
C PRO A 152 15.17 -1.27 15.61
N GLY A 153 15.19 -2.58 15.89
CA GLY A 153 14.95 -3.10 17.25
C GLY A 153 16.00 -2.66 18.26
N ALA A 154 15.74 -2.95 19.54
CA ALA A 154 16.62 -2.62 20.67
C ALA A 154 18.02 -3.27 20.56
N ASP A 155 18.15 -4.35 19.79
CA ASP A 155 19.38 -5.05 19.44
C ASP A 155 19.98 -4.60 18.09
N GLY A 156 19.39 -3.59 17.45
CA GLY A 156 19.74 -3.10 16.12
C GLY A 156 19.16 -3.92 14.95
N ARG A 157 18.35 -4.96 15.20
CA ARG A 157 17.83 -5.84 14.14
C ARG A 157 16.51 -5.31 13.57
N ALA A 158 16.38 -5.35 12.25
CA ALA A 158 15.14 -5.03 11.55
C ALA A 158 14.13 -6.19 11.63
N LEU A 159 12.86 -5.91 11.33
CA LEU A 159 11.82 -6.93 11.25
C LEU A 159 12.19 -8.02 10.24
N PHE A 160 12.11 -9.28 10.66
CA PHE A 160 12.63 -10.44 9.92
C PHE A 160 14.05 -10.26 9.37
N ARG A 161 14.88 -9.43 10.02
CA ARG A 161 16.23 -9.06 9.57
C ARG A 161 16.26 -8.42 8.17
N ASN A 162 15.16 -7.75 7.79
CA ASN A 162 14.88 -7.28 6.43
C ASN A 162 14.84 -8.41 5.39
N ASP A 163 14.69 -9.67 5.75
CA ASP A 163 14.75 -10.83 4.84
C ASP A 163 13.56 -11.78 5.01
N GLY A 164 12.36 -11.19 5.12
CA GLY A 164 11.12 -11.94 5.31
C GLY A 164 10.87 -12.97 4.20
N ALA A 165 11.32 -12.72 2.96
CA ALA A 165 11.17 -13.68 1.87
C ALA A 165 12.03 -14.94 2.07
N GLN A 166 13.31 -14.81 2.45
CA GLN A 166 14.16 -15.98 2.71
C GLN A 166 13.74 -16.69 4.00
N VAL A 167 13.32 -15.93 5.02
CA VAL A 167 12.74 -16.53 6.24
C VAL A 167 11.51 -17.35 5.90
N TRP A 168 10.61 -16.83 5.06
CA TRP A 168 9.43 -17.55 4.60
C TRP A 168 9.80 -18.81 3.82
N GLN A 169 10.76 -18.73 2.90
CA GLN A 169 11.24 -19.88 2.13
C GLN A 169 11.82 -20.96 3.06
N ALA A 170 12.68 -20.58 3.99
CA ALA A 170 13.30 -21.50 4.95
C ALA A 170 12.26 -22.19 5.86
N LEU A 171 11.19 -21.48 6.24
CA LEU A 171 10.06 -22.06 6.97
C LEU A 171 9.23 -23.00 6.09
N THR A 172 9.00 -22.63 4.83
CA THR A 172 8.23 -23.42 3.87
C THR A 172 8.88 -24.77 3.60
N GLU A 173 10.21 -24.80 3.44
CA GLU A 173 10.98 -26.03 3.28
C GLU A 173 10.86 -27.00 4.47
N LYS A 174 10.62 -26.46 5.68
CA LYS A 174 10.60 -27.22 6.94
C LYS A 174 9.20 -27.63 7.38
N PHE A 175 8.21 -26.76 7.16
CA PHE A 175 6.87 -26.89 7.72
C PHE A 175 5.76 -26.85 6.65
N GLY A 176 6.10 -26.58 5.39
CA GLY A 176 5.14 -26.38 4.30
C GLY A 176 4.61 -24.95 4.22
N ALA A 177 4.23 -24.54 3.01
CA ALA A 177 3.87 -23.15 2.69
C ALA A 177 2.67 -22.64 3.51
N HIS A 178 1.65 -23.49 3.70
CA HIS A 178 0.47 -23.15 4.48
C HIS A 178 0.81 -22.74 5.92
N ASP A 179 1.58 -23.56 6.63
CA ASP A 179 1.89 -23.34 8.05
C ASP A 179 2.93 -22.24 8.23
N ALA A 180 3.93 -22.15 7.32
CA ALA A 180 4.88 -21.05 7.27
C ALA A 180 4.17 -19.69 7.11
N THR A 181 3.29 -19.58 6.11
CA THR A 181 2.53 -18.35 5.86
C THR A 181 1.60 -18.01 7.03
N LYS A 182 0.92 -19.01 7.60
CA LYS A 182 0.06 -18.81 8.78
C LYS A 182 0.84 -18.29 9.97
N ALA A 183 2.01 -18.85 10.25
CA ALA A 183 2.86 -18.43 11.35
C ALA A 183 3.36 -16.98 11.14
N MET A 184 3.89 -16.67 9.96
CA MET A 184 4.35 -15.30 9.63
C MET A 184 3.23 -14.27 9.73
N LEU A 185 2.05 -14.55 9.13
CA LEU A 185 0.89 -13.65 9.24
C LEU A 185 0.44 -13.48 10.68
N THR A 186 0.50 -14.53 11.49
CA THR A 186 0.13 -14.43 12.90
C THR A 186 1.09 -13.51 13.65
N VAL A 187 2.42 -13.66 13.46
CA VAL A 187 3.41 -12.75 14.06
C VAL A 187 3.16 -11.31 13.62
N MET A 188 2.88 -11.07 12.34
CA MET A 188 2.58 -9.73 11.84
C MET A 188 1.32 -9.13 12.46
N HIS A 189 0.26 -9.92 12.59
CA HIS A 189 -0.96 -9.48 13.25
C HIS A 189 -0.79 -9.28 14.76
N MET A 190 0.12 -10.03 15.41
CA MET A 190 0.50 -9.80 16.80
C MET A 190 1.22 -8.46 16.98
N ALA A 191 2.07 -8.04 16.05
CA ALA A 191 2.70 -6.71 16.11
C ALA A 191 1.65 -5.57 16.13
N GLU A 192 0.51 -5.76 15.47
CA GLU A 192 -0.58 -4.77 15.45
C GLU A 192 -1.41 -4.73 16.74
N SER A 193 -1.60 -5.86 17.42
CA SER A 193 -2.57 -5.98 18.53
C SER A 193 -1.96 -6.37 19.89
N ASP A 194 -0.76 -6.93 19.92
CA ASP A 194 -0.16 -7.61 21.07
C ASP A 194 1.38 -7.52 21.07
N GLY A 195 1.91 -6.30 21.15
CA GLY A 195 3.35 -6.01 21.11
C GLY A 195 4.19 -6.73 22.19
N ASP A 196 3.59 -7.10 23.32
CA ASP A 196 4.31 -7.81 24.41
C ASP A 196 4.76 -9.20 23.98
N ARG A 197 3.89 -9.89 23.22
CA ARG A 197 4.13 -11.26 22.76
C ARG A 197 4.75 -11.31 21.37
N PHE A 198 4.64 -10.21 20.62
CA PHE A 198 5.23 -10.09 19.30
C PHE A 198 6.72 -10.45 19.29
N SER A 199 7.54 -9.87 20.18
CA SER A 199 9.00 -10.12 20.17
C SER A 199 9.33 -11.60 20.38
N ALA A 200 8.73 -12.23 21.40
CA ALA A 200 8.97 -13.65 21.67
C ALA A 200 8.51 -14.56 20.52
N ALA A 201 7.36 -14.27 19.90
CA ALA A 201 6.86 -15.02 18.76
C ALA A 201 7.69 -14.78 17.49
N HIS A 202 8.20 -13.56 17.30
CA HIS A 202 9.09 -13.19 16.21
C HIS A 202 10.44 -13.91 16.32
N ASP A 203 11.07 -13.88 17.49
CA ASP A 203 12.33 -14.58 17.76
C ASP A 203 12.17 -16.09 17.58
N ALA A 204 11.13 -16.68 18.18
CA ALA A 204 10.84 -18.10 18.01
C ALA A 204 10.57 -18.49 16.55
N LEU A 205 9.97 -17.61 15.75
CA LEU A 205 9.78 -17.85 14.32
C LEU A 205 11.11 -17.82 13.55
N LEU A 206 12.01 -16.90 13.89
CA LEU A 206 13.35 -16.86 13.30
C LEU A 206 14.16 -18.10 13.69
N ASP A 207 14.11 -18.50 14.96
CA ASP A 207 14.75 -19.72 15.44
C ASP A 207 14.17 -20.97 14.75
N ALA A 208 12.87 -21.02 14.49
CA ALA A 208 12.24 -22.09 13.74
C ALA A 208 12.71 -22.13 12.27
N ALA A 209 12.90 -20.96 11.64
CA ALA A 209 13.43 -20.87 10.28
C ALA A 209 14.87 -21.39 10.19
N GLU A 210 15.69 -21.13 11.20
CA GLU A 210 17.08 -21.58 11.29
C GLU A 210 17.19 -23.07 11.68
N SER A 211 16.48 -23.50 12.73
CA SER A 211 16.66 -24.81 13.37
C SER A 211 15.68 -25.89 12.90
N GLY A 212 14.52 -25.50 12.37
CA GLY A 212 13.40 -26.41 12.10
C GLY A 212 12.70 -26.98 13.33
N GLN A 213 12.99 -26.47 14.52
CA GLN A 213 12.36 -26.94 15.75
C GLN A 213 11.07 -26.19 16.06
N GLY A 214 9.95 -26.67 15.50
CA GLY A 214 8.59 -26.27 15.87
C GLY A 214 8.23 -24.81 15.56
N LEU A 215 7.04 -24.59 15.02
CA LEU A 215 6.52 -23.22 14.88
C LEU A 215 6.13 -22.63 16.24
N PRO A 216 6.21 -21.30 16.43
CA PRO A 216 5.81 -20.66 17.68
C PRO A 216 4.36 -21.00 18.06
N ASP A 217 4.09 -21.14 19.36
CA ASP A 217 2.72 -21.33 19.85
C ASP A 217 1.90 -20.06 19.67
N MET A 218 1.04 -20.10 18.66
CA MET A 218 0.17 -18.99 18.28
C MET A 218 -1.19 -18.99 18.99
N SER A 219 -1.49 -20.01 19.81
CA SER A 219 -2.81 -20.17 20.46
C SER A 219 -3.10 -19.08 21.49
N ALA A 220 -2.07 -18.44 22.02
CA ALA A 220 -2.17 -17.37 23.01
C ALA A 220 -2.77 -16.06 22.43
N SER A 221 -2.64 -15.81 21.12
CA SER A 221 -3.20 -14.62 20.45
C SER A 221 -4.32 -15.01 19.48
N ARG A 222 -5.47 -15.44 20.04
CA ARG A 222 -6.61 -15.99 19.29
C ARG A 222 -7.07 -15.10 18.13
N ASP A 223 -7.10 -13.79 18.32
CA ASP A 223 -7.54 -12.86 17.26
C ASP A 223 -6.52 -12.74 16.12
N ALA A 224 -5.21 -12.70 16.42
CA ALA A 224 -4.16 -12.69 15.41
C ALA A 224 -4.15 -14.00 14.63
N ALA A 225 -4.22 -15.14 15.32
CA ALA A 225 -4.28 -16.46 14.71
C ALA A 225 -5.54 -16.64 13.85
N ARG A 226 -6.71 -16.13 14.28
CA ARG A 226 -7.95 -16.17 13.49
C ARG A 226 -7.83 -15.32 12.21
N ARG A 227 -7.28 -14.09 12.31
CA ARG A 227 -7.06 -13.21 11.14
C ARG A 227 -6.10 -13.86 10.13
N ALA A 228 -5.01 -14.44 10.62
CA ALA A 228 -4.05 -15.16 9.80
C ALA A 228 -4.68 -16.38 9.12
N ALA A 229 -5.42 -17.22 9.87
CA ALA A 229 -6.11 -18.38 9.32
C ALA A 229 -7.09 -18.00 8.20
N TYR A 230 -7.94 -16.99 8.42
CA TYR A 230 -8.86 -16.50 7.39
C TYR A 230 -8.13 -16.07 6.11
N LYS A 231 -6.98 -15.39 6.23
CA LYS A 231 -6.17 -14.96 5.08
C LYS A 231 -5.52 -16.14 4.36
N VAL A 232 -4.97 -17.09 5.10
CA VAL A 232 -4.35 -18.31 4.56
C VAL A 232 -5.37 -19.17 3.84
N ASP A 233 -6.56 -19.34 4.41
CA ASP A 233 -7.66 -20.10 3.79
C ASP A 233 -8.13 -19.44 2.49
N ALA A 234 -8.18 -18.10 2.45
CA ALA A 234 -8.51 -17.37 1.22
C ALA A 234 -7.42 -17.46 0.14
N ILE A 235 -6.14 -17.57 0.51
CA ILE A 235 -5.05 -17.85 -0.44
C ILE A 235 -5.17 -19.29 -0.94
N LYS A 236 -5.38 -20.23 -0.04
CA LYS A 236 -5.54 -21.65 -0.35
C LYS A 236 -6.72 -21.91 -1.28
N GLY A 237 -7.88 -21.32 -1.02
CA GLY A 237 -9.06 -21.46 -1.88
C GLY A 237 -8.79 -20.98 -3.31
N ARG A 238 -8.06 -19.86 -3.47
CA ARG A 238 -7.62 -19.37 -4.79
C ARG A 238 -6.64 -20.34 -5.45
N ALA A 239 -5.67 -20.86 -4.70
CA ALA A 239 -4.71 -21.84 -5.18
C ALA A 239 -5.40 -23.13 -5.65
N ASP A 240 -6.35 -23.66 -4.88
CA ASP A 240 -7.08 -24.89 -5.21
C ASP A 240 -7.93 -24.72 -6.49
N VAL A 241 -8.62 -23.59 -6.64
CA VAL A 241 -9.39 -23.27 -7.86
C VAL A 241 -8.47 -23.21 -9.08
N LEU A 242 -7.32 -22.53 -8.98
CA LEU A 242 -6.42 -22.36 -10.13
C LEU A 242 -5.61 -23.61 -10.43
N ARG A 243 -5.25 -24.41 -9.42
CA ARG A 243 -4.63 -25.74 -9.61
C ARG A 243 -5.58 -26.71 -10.31
N SER A 244 -6.89 -26.60 -10.07
CA SER A 244 -7.88 -27.40 -10.79
C SER A 244 -7.96 -27.07 -12.28
N TYR A 245 -7.54 -25.85 -12.66
CA TYR A 245 -7.46 -25.41 -14.04
C TYR A 245 -6.13 -25.83 -14.68
N ASP A 246 -5.01 -25.63 -13.98
CA ASP A 246 -3.68 -26.02 -14.44
C ASP A 246 -2.83 -26.52 -13.26
N PRO A 247 -2.38 -27.79 -13.27
CA PRO A 247 -1.60 -28.37 -12.18
C PRO A 247 -0.19 -27.77 -12.00
N SER A 248 0.34 -27.01 -12.97
CA SER A 248 1.66 -26.36 -12.89
C SER A 248 1.73 -25.23 -11.83
N TRP A 249 0.57 -24.83 -11.32
CA TRP A 249 0.38 -23.81 -10.31
C TRP A 249 0.77 -24.34 -8.90
N THR A 250 2.01 -24.03 -8.49
CA THR A 250 2.59 -24.48 -7.21
C THR A 250 2.11 -23.68 -6.00
N ASP A 251 2.04 -24.32 -4.83
CA ASP A 251 1.69 -23.66 -3.56
C ASP A 251 2.60 -22.46 -3.27
N ASP A 252 3.92 -22.61 -3.45
CA ASP A 252 4.89 -21.55 -3.17
C ASP A 252 4.60 -20.27 -3.96
N ARG A 253 4.11 -20.40 -5.21
CA ARG A 253 3.73 -19.23 -6.00
C ARG A 253 2.57 -18.50 -5.32
N PHE A 254 1.48 -19.18 -4.97
CA PHE A 254 0.31 -18.55 -4.34
C PHE A 254 0.60 -18.00 -2.96
N TYR A 255 1.33 -18.75 -2.16
CA TYR A 255 1.55 -18.36 -0.78
C TYR A 255 2.37 -17.07 -0.72
N ARG A 256 3.32 -16.80 -1.63
CA ARG A 256 4.04 -15.50 -1.72
C ARG A 256 3.13 -14.26 -1.80
N ASP A 257 1.89 -14.37 -2.30
CA ASP A 257 0.90 -13.28 -2.35
C ASP A 257 0.55 -12.75 -0.93
N PHE A 258 0.80 -13.54 0.13
CA PHE A 258 0.55 -13.13 1.51
C PHE A 258 1.30 -11.85 1.90
N MET A 259 2.49 -11.61 1.32
CA MET A 259 3.32 -10.46 1.68
C MET A 259 2.67 -9.13 1.26
N ARG A 260 1.78 -9.14 0.27
CA ARG A 260 0.95 -7.98 -0.14
C ARG A 260 -0.25 -7.78 0.77
N SER A 261 -0.64 -8.81 1.52
CA SER A 261 -1.80 -8.77 2.42
C SER A 261 -1.51 -8.04 3.74
N VAL A 262 -0.25 -7.71 4.02
CA VAL A 262 0.18 -7.04 5.23
C VAL A 262 0.78 -5.69 4.90
N LYS A 263 0.35 -4.65 5.62
CA LYS A 263 0.91 -3.30 5.50
C LYS A 263 2.24 -3.22 6.24
N ALA A 264 3.29 -3.76 5.64
CA ALA A 264 4.65 -3.68 6.14
C ALA A 264 5.53 -2.96 5.12
N GLN A 265 6.57 -2.29 5.60
CA GLN A 265 7.51 -1.60 4.71
C GLN A 265 8.18 -2.63 3.78
N TYR A 266 8.35 -2.30 2.50
CA TYR A 266 8.81 -3.27 1.49
C TYR A 266 10.08 -4.03 1.89
N ARG A 267 11.11 -3.37 2.45
CA ARG A 267 12.36 -4.01 2.92
C ARG A 267 12.15 -5.05 4.04
N THR A 268 10.99 -5.09 4.70
CA THR A 268 10.65 -6.22 5.60
C THR A 268 10.75 -7.56 4.86
N TRP A 269 10.43 -7.58 3.57
CA TRP A 269 10.33 -8.78 2.75
C TRP A 269 11.58 -9.04 1.91
N ASP A 270 12.27 -7.99 1.44
CA ASP A 270 13.19 -8.04 0.28
C ASP A 270 14.59 -8.62 0.52
N GLY A 271 15.00 -8.89 1.75
CA GLY A 271 16.34 -9.39 2.06
C GLY A 271 17.48 -8.43 1.77
N ALA A 272 17.28 -7.10 1.86
CA ALA A 272 18.15 -6.06 1.27
C ALA A 272 19.66 -6.42 1.15
N ARG A 273 20.06 -7.01 0.01
CA ARG A 273 21.47 -7.26 -0.36
C ARG A 273 22.13 -6.03 -0.98
N ILE A 274 21.33 -5.14 -1.57
CA ILE A 274 21.78 -3.85 -2.13
C ILE A 274 21.01 -2.74 -1.41
N ASP A 275 21.75 -1.95 -0.64
CA ASP A 275 21.25 -0.78 0.06
C ASP A 275 21.62 0.49 -0.71
N PHE A 276 20.66 1.11 -1.39
CA PHE A 276 20.88 2.35 -2.10
C PHE A 276 20.75 3.59 -1.21
N SER A 277 20.52 3.44 0.11
CA SER A 277 20.33 4.58 1.01
C SER A 277 21.58 5.46 1.18
N GLY A 278 22.77 4.90 0.95
CA GLY A 278 24.05 5.60 1.01
C GLY A 278 24.68 5.94 -0.35
N VAL A 279 24.02 5.58 -1.46
CA VAL A 279 24.51 5.93 -2.80
C VAL A 279 24.39 7.44 -2.99
N GLN A 280 25.43 8.09 -3.53
CA GLN A 280 25.43 9.54 -3.73
C GLN A 280 24.96 9.95 -5.12
N GLU A 281 25.04 9.03 -6.09
CA GLU A 281 24.59 9.29 -7.45
C GLU A 281 23.07 9.31 -7.51
N PRO A 282 22.46 10.31 -8.17
CA PRO A 282 21.01 10.35 -8.32
C PRO A 282 20.54 9.19 -9.22
N ALA A 283 19.42 8.58 -8.83
CA ALA A 283 18.72 7.62 -9.68
C ALA A 283 18.38 8.21 -11.06
N GLN A 284 18.50 7.39 -12.11
CA GLN A 284 18.24 7.80 -13.48
C GLN A 284 16.77 7.57 -13.82
N PHE A 285 16.07 8.61 -14.29
CA PHE A 285 14.66 8.50 -14.65
C PHE A 285 14.39 8.63 -16.16
N PHE A 286 15.43 8.67 -17.00
CA PHE A 286 15.32 8.57 -18.46
C PHE A 286 14.29 9.55 -19.09
N GLY A 287 14.28 10.80 -18.62
CA GLY A 287 13.32 11.82 -19.07
C GLY A 287 11.97 11.82 -18.32
N ASN A 288 11.70 10.78 -17.52
CA ASN A 288 10.62 10.76 -16.53
C ASN A 288 10.99 11.59 -15.31
N THR A 289 9.99 11.87 -14.47
CA THR A 289 10.16 12.64 -13.24
C THR A 289 9.90 11.78 -12.01
N PHE A 290 10.70 11.98 -10.98
CA PHE A 290 10.51 11.35 -9.68
C PHE A 290 10.17 12.40 -8.63
N ARG A 291 9.14 12.11 -7.84
CA ARG A 291 8.75 12.90 -6.68
C ARG A 291 8.48 11.95 -5.53
N ALA A 292 8.93 12.33 -4.35
CA ALA A 292 8.56 11.62 -3.13
C ALA A 292 7.97 12.62 -2.14
N ASP A 293 7.03 12.15 -1.32
CA ASP A 293 6.47 12.99 -0.26
C ASP A 293 7.59 13.48 0.67
N PRO A 294 7.59 14.78 1.06
CA PRO A 294 8.70 15.39 1.80
C PRO A 294 8.91 14.80 3.20
N ASN A 295 7.89 14.13 3.70
CA ASN A 295 7.77 13.51 5.00
C ASN A 295 8.29 12.06 5.06
N LEU A 296 8.63 11.46 3.93
CA LEU A 296 9.27 10.15 3.90
C LEU A 296 10.76 10.31 4.29
N PRO A 297 11.34 9.34 5.04
CA PRO A 297 12.76 9.36 5.36
C PRO A 297 13.62 9.51 4.08
N THR A 298 14.65 10.37 4.12
CA THR A 298 15.54 10.60 2.97
C THR A 298 16.12 9.31 2.40
N ALA A 299 16.56 8.41 3.29
CA ALA A 299 17.06 7.08 2.92
C ALA A 299 16.07 6.27 2.08
N TRP A 300 14.77 6.32 2.42
CA TRP A 300 13.74 5.60 1.67
C TRP A 300 13.46 6.21 0.32
N ARG A 301 13.44 7.56 0.25
CA ARG A 301 13.24 8.29 -1.01
C ARG A 301 14.36 7.97 -1.99
N HIS A 302 15.58 7.93 -1.49
CA HIS A 302 16.75 7.55 -2.29
C HIS A 302 16.66 6.10 -2.76
N ASP A 303 16.41 5.17 -1.84
CA ASP A 303 16.36 3.74 -2.15
C ASP A 303 15.27 3.39 -3.16
N LEU A 304 14.06 3.89 -2.95
CA LEU A 304 12.95 3.67 -3.88
C LEU A 304 13.21 4.33 -5.23
N GLY A 305 13.88 5.49 -5.26
CA GLY A 305 14.28 6.13 -6.51
C GLY A 305 15.16 5.21 -7.37
N HIS A 306 16.16 4.57 -6.77
CA HIS A 306 17.01 3.61 -7.49
C HIS A 306 16.27 2.35 -7.92
N ARG A 307 15.43 1.78 -7.05
CA ARG A 307 14.63 0.59 -7.38
C ARG A 307 13.67 0.85 -8.54
N ILE A 308 13.06 2.03 -8.59
CA ILE A 308 12.22 2.45 -9.72
C ILE A 308 13.05 2.61 -10.99
N SER A 309 14.23 3.23 -10.90
CA SER A 309 15.16 3.33 -12.04
C SER A 309 15.51 1.95 -12.60
N GLN A 310 15.85 0.99 -11.74
CA GLN A 310 16.16 -0.39 -12.15
C GLN A 310 14.95 -1.09 -12.77
N ALA A 311 13.76 -0.94 -12.18
CA ALA A 311 12.52 -1.50 -12.72
C ALA A 311 12.22 -1.00 -14.13
N VAL A 312 12.40 0.31 -14.37
CA VAL A 312 12.20 0.93 -15.69
C VAL A 312 13.23 0.42 -16.70
N GLN A 313 14.50 0.30 -16.30
CA GLN A 313 15.54 -0.27 -17.16
C GLN A 313 15.23 -1.72 -17.52
N PHE A 314 14.86 -2.54 -16.54
CA PHE A 314 14.52 -3.93 -16.75
C PHE A 314 13.31 -4.08 -17.69
N ALA A 315 12.22 -3.36 -17.42
CA ALA A 315 11.04 -3.35 -18.29
C ALA A 315 11.38 -2.92 -19.72
N ALA A 316 12.22 -1.90 -19.91
CA ALA A 316 12.62 -1.43 -21.23
C ALA A 316 13.48 -2.45 -21.99
N MET A 317 14.43 -3.08 -21.30
CA MET A 317 15.23 -4.18 -21.85
C MET A 317 14.33 -5.34 -22.28
N GLU A 318 13.40 -5.73 -21.43
CA GLU A 318 12.47 -6.81 -21.70
C GLU A 318 11.45 -6.48 -22.79
N VAL A 319 11.13 -5.20 -23.04
CA VAL A 319 10.29 -4.76 -24.17
C VAL A 319 11.13 -4.49 -25.43
N GLY A 320 12.46 -4.44 -25.31
CA GLY A 320 13.37 -4.20 -26.44
C GLY A 320 13.41 -2.76 -26.93
N VAL A 321 13.25 -1.79 -26.02
CA VAL A 321 13.28 -0.34 -26.32
C VAL A 321 14.23 0.39 -25.38
N SER A 322 14.59 1.64 -25.69
CA SER A 322 15.34 2.44 -24.72
C SER A 322 14.45 2.80 -23.51
N PRO A 323 15.01 2.93 -22.29
CA PRO A 323 14.24 3.35 -21.12
C PRO A 323 13.48 4.66 -21.26
N SER A 324 13.97 5.59 -22.08
CA SER A 324 13.29 6.85 -22.41
C SER A 324 12.07 6.69 -23.33
N GLU A 325 12.03 5.61 -24.11
CA GLU A 325 10.96 5.32 -25.07
C GLU A 325 9.90 4.36 -24.52
N LEU A 326 10.14 3.76 -23.34
CA LEU A 326 9.24 2.78 -22.72
C LEU A 326 7.78 3.25 -22.67
N PHE A 327 7.57 4.55 -22.47
CA PHE A 327 6.26 5.18 -22.40
C PHE A 327 5.91 6.01 -23.65
N HIS A 328 6.48 5.70 -24.82
CA HIS A 328 6.15 6.34 -26.11
C HIS A 328 6.36 7.87 -26.10
N GLY A 329 7.44 8.32 -25.47
CA GLY A 329 7.75 9.75 -25.28
C GLY A 329 6.84 10.48 -24.27
N GLN A 330 5.83 9.81 -23.70
CA GLN A 330 5.02 10.36 -22.62
C GLN A 330 5.80 10.32 -21.31
N LYS A 331 6.24 11.48 -20.83
CA LYS A 331 6.93 11.61 -19.55
C LYS A 331 6.04 11.16 -18.40
N GLN A 332 6.44 10.12 -17.70
CA GLN A 332 5.75 9.64 -16.51
C GLN A 332 6.23 10.39 -15.26
N LEU A 333 5.31 10.58 -14.33
CA LEU A 333 5.63 10.98 -12.96
C LEU A 333 5.59 9.76 -12.05
N PHE A 334 6.74 9.34 -11.53
CA PHE A 334 6.83 8.39 -10.45
C PHE A 334 6.68 9.13 -9.12
N HIS A 335 5.59 8.85 -8.40
CA HIS A 335 5.33 9.44 -7.09
C HIS A 335 5.41 8.39 -5.99
N VAL A 336 6.34 8.57 -5.04
CA VAL A 336 6.40 7.76 -3.83
C VAL A 336 5.74 8.51 -2.69
N GLY A 337 4.67 7.94 -2.13
CA GLY A 337 3.92 8.63 -1.09
C GLY A 337 2.89 7.78 -0.38
N LEU A 338 2.39 8.29 0.74
CA LEU A 338 1.32 7.63 1.49
C LEU A 338 -0.04 8.02 0.90
N THR A 339 -0.96 7.08 0.85
CA THR A 339 -2.30 7.31 0.31
C THR A 339 -3.24 7.87 1.39
N GLU A 340 -3.87 9.01 1.11
CA GLU A 340 -5.20 9.33 1.63
C GLU A 340 -6.24 8.77 0.64
N GLY A 341 -7.10 7.85 1.09
CA GLY A 341 -8.16 7.24 0.27
C GLY A 341 -7.69 6.10 -0.65
N ASN A 342 -8.64 5.31 -1.14
CA ASN A 342 -8.47 4.07 -1.96
C ASN A 342 -7.83 4.29 -3.35
N THR A 343 -6.79 5.11 -3.48
CA THR A 343 -6.19 5.48 -4.76
C THR A 343 -4.73 5.04 -4.83
N LEU A 344 -4.55 3.72 -4.83
CA LEU A 344 -3.35 3.07 -5.37
C LEU A 344 -3.51 2.92 -6.89
N GLY A 345 -2.38 2.89 -7.60
CA GLY A 345 -2.31 2.50 -9.01
C GLY A 345 -2.04 3.61 -10.03
N TYR A 346 -1.82 3.18 -11.27
CA TYR A 346 -1.61 3.95 -12.48
C TYR A 346 -2.85 4.77 -12.80
N ARG A 347 -2.65 6.02 -13.22
CA ARG A 347 -3.77 6.84 -13.75
C ARG A 347 -3.34 7.65 -14.96
N ALA A 348 -4.13 7.53 -16.01
CA ALA A 348 -4.27 8.57 -17.02
C ALA A 348 -4.86 9.82 -16.35
N GLY A 349 -4.05 10.87 -16.18
CA GLY A 349 -4.51 12.15 -15.61
C GLY A 349 -4.59 12.19 -14.08
N LEU A 350 -3.56 11.70 -13.39
CA LEU A 350 -3.41 11.88 -11.94
C LEU A 350 -3.40 13.36 -11.59
N ARG A 351 -4.47 13.81 -10.93
CA ARG A 351 -4.52 15.10 -10.23
C ARG A 351 -3.84 14.91 -8.88
N MET A 352 -2.55 15.22 -8.85
CA MET A 352 -1.73 15.05 -7.64
C MET A 352 -1.57 16.38 -6.95
N LYS A 353 -2.00 16.47 -5.69
CA LYS A 353 -1.57 17.59 -4.86
C LYS A 353 -0.19 17.28 -4.32
N ILE A 354 0.84 17.90 -4.89
CA ILE A 354 2.23 17.77 -4.44
C ILE A 354 2.63 19.13 -3.88
N ASN A 355 3.07 19.16 -2.62
CA ASN A 355 3.47 20.40 -1.92
C ASN A 355 2.43 21.54 -2.00
N GLY A 356 1.14 21.21 -2.01
CA GLY A 356 0.07 22.21 -2.08
C GLY A 356 -0.37 22.60 -3.49
N ALA A 357 0.41 22.26 -4.53
CA ALA A 357 0.08 22.53 -5.93
C ALA A 357 -0.57 21.32 -6.60
N MET A 358 -1.58 21.56 -7.43
CA MET A 358 -2.21 20.52 -8.25
C MET A 358 -1.37 20.30 -9.50
N HIS A 359 -0.80 19.11 -9.63
CA HIS A 359 -0.13 18.63 -10.83
C HIS A 359 -1.10 17.74 -11.61
N HIS A 360 -1.16 17.97 -12.92
CA HIS A 360 -1.79 17.06 -13.86
C HIS A 360 -0.67 16.28 -14.53
N ALA A 361 -0.54 14.99 -14.21
CA ALA A 361 0.43 14.12 -14.84
C ALA A 361 -0.16 12.74 -15.07
N THR A 362 0.24 12.08 -16.15
CA THR A 362 0.19 10.61 -16.20
C THR A 362 1.28 10.12 -15.25
N GLY A 363 0.91 9.30 -14.28
CA GLY A 363 1.82 8.98 -13.19
C GLY A 363 1.57 7.62 -12.55
N ILE A 364 2.65 7.06 -12.02
CA ILE A 364 2.69 5.82 -11.28
C ILE A 364 2.88 6.18 -9.81
N LYS A 365 1.88 5.88 -8.98
CA LYS A 365 1.95 6.11 -7.54
C LYS A 365 2.36 4.84 -6.81
N ILE A 366 3.37 4.97 -5.98
CA ILE A 366 4.00 3.86 -5.26
C ILE A 366 3.85 4.12 -3.76
N ASN A 367 3.29 3.13 -3.06
CA ASN A 367 3.20 3.14 -1.61
C ASN A 367 4.32 2.24 -1.05
N PRO A 368 5.22 2.74 -0.19
CA PRO A 368 6.30 1.94 0.39
C PRO A 368 5.83 0.76 1.26
N PHE A 369 4.54 0.69 1.59
CA PHE A 369 3.92 -0.40 2.36
C PHE A 369 3.14 -1.39 1.50
N ASN A 370 3.13 -1.21 0.18
CA ASN A 370 2.43 -2.10 -0.74
C ASN A 370 3.42 -2.66 -1.76
N ALA A 371 4.01 -3.81 -1.41
CA ALA A 371 4.94 -4.52 -2.27
C ALA A 371 4.27 -5.03 -3.56
N GLY A 372 5.03 -5.08 -4.66
CA GLY A 372 4.60 -5.71 -5.91
C GLY A 372 3.42 -5.04 -6.61
N VAL A 373 3.45 -3.71 -6.71
CA VAL A 373 2.48 -2.96 -7.53
C VAL A 373 3.18 -2.21 -8.66
N LEU A 374 4.46 -1.87 -8.52
CA LEU A 374 5.17 -1.05 -9.49
C LEU A 374 5.16 -1.65 -10.91
N MET A 375 5.49 -2.93 -11.07
CA MET A 375 5.54 -3.53 -12.41
C MET A 375 4.17 -3.59 -13.08
N HIS A 376 3.11 -3.85 -12.31
CA HIS A 376 1.72 -3.79 -12.78
C HIS A 376 1.41 -2.39 -13.33
N GLU A 377 1.78 -1.34 -12.60
CA GLU A 377 1.55 0.04 -13.05
C GLU A 377 2.44 0.47 -14.22
N ILE A 378 3.64 -0.09 -14.35
CA ILE A 378 4.46 0.10 -15.55
C ILE A 378 3.76 -0.52 -16.77
N GLY A 379 3.16 -1.70 -16.63
CA GLY A 379 2.37 -2.35 -17.68
C GLY A 379 1.22 -1.46 -18.17
N HIS A 380 0.46 -0.87 -17.24
CA HIS A 380 -0.56 0.14 -17.55
C HIS A 380 0.03 1.37 -18.27
N GLY A 381 1.22 1.82 -17.85
CA GLY A 381 1.95 2.92 -18.48
C GLY A 381 2.32 2.67 -19.93
N ILE A 382 2.82 1.47 -20.23
CA ILE A 382 3.19 1.06 -21.58
C ILE A 382 1.95 0.98 -22.47
N ASP A 383 0.88 0.35 -21.99
CA ASP A 383 -0.39 0.23 -22.71
C ASP A 383 -0.99 1.59 -23.07
N LEU A 384 -1.11 2.50 -22.10
CA LEU A 384 -1.65 3.83 -22.40
C LEU A 384 -0.77 4.58 -23.40
N GLY A 385 0.56 4.54 -23.23
CA GLY A 385 1.49 5.18 -24.17
C GLY A 385 1.31 4.65 -25.59
N ALA A 386 1.17 3.33 -25.71
CA ALA A 386 0.93 2.66 -26.99
C ALA A 386 -0.41 3.12 -27.59
N ARG A 387 -1.51 3.06 -26.82
CA ARG A 387 -2.85 3.46 -27.28
C ARG A 387 -2.96 4.95 -27.65
N LEU A 388 -2.28 5.84 -26.93
CA LEU A 388 -2.27 7.28 -27.23
C LEU A 388 -1.44 7.63 -28.46
N SER A 389 -0.41 6.83 -28.77
CA SER A 389 0.39 6.99 -29.99
C SER A 389 -0.31 6.43 -31.24
N ALA A 390 -1.43 5.72 -31.08
CA ALA A 390 -2.23 5.23 -32.19
C ALA A 390 -2.91 6.39 -32.92
N THR A 391 -2.65 6.51 -34.23
CA THR A 391 -3.22 7.56 -35.09
C THR A 391 -4.73 7.42 -35.34
N SER A 392 -5.35 6.30 -34.92
CA SER A 392 -6.79 6.10 -34.97
C SER A 392 -7.28 5.09 -33.91
N VAL A 393 -8.57 5.14 -33.59
CA VAL A 393 -9.24 4.18 -32.69
C VAL A 393 -9.21 2.75 -33.22
N MET A 394 -9.29 2.58 -34.55
CA MET A 394 -9.19 1.26 -35.20
C MET A 394 -7.83 0.61 -34.91
N HIS A 395 -6.75 1.39 -34.96
CA HIS A 395 -5.40 0.89 -34.65
C HIS A 395 -5.26 0.50 -33.18
N GLY A 396 -5.88 1.24 -32.25
CA GLY A 396 -5.89 0.87 -30.83
C GLY A 396 -6.58 -0.47 -30.57
N ASN A 397 -7.69 -0.74 -31.27
CA ASN A 397 -8.40 -2.03 -31.16
C ASN A 397 -7.58 -3.19 -31.75
N ASP A 398 -6.87 -2.97 -32.87
CA ASP A 398 -5.99 -4.00 -33.46
C ASP A 398 -4.82 -4.33 -32.53
N MET A 399 -4.26 -3.34 -31.84
CA MET A 399 -3.19 -3.54 -30.84
C MET A 399 -3.69 -4.34 -29.63
N LEU A 400 -4.86 -3.99 -29.09
CA LEU A 400 -5.49 -4.75 -28.01
C LEU A 400 -5.77 -6.18 -28.45
N ARG A 401 -6.33 -6.38 -29.64
CA ARG A 401 -6.55 -7.71 -30.21
C ARG A 401 -5.25 -8.52 -30.30
N ALA A 402 -4.20 -7.93 -30.85
CA ALA A 402 -2.91 -8.59 -31.02
C ALA A 402 -2.28 -9.01 -29.69
N MET A 403 -2.39 -8.18 -28.64
CA MET A 403 -1.84 -8.51 -27.32
C MET A 403 -2.73 -9.47 -26.52
N LEU A 404 -4.05 -9.34 -26.61
CA LEU A 404 -5.00 -10.00 -25.71
C LEU A 404 -5.68 -11.22 -26.32
N VAL A 405 -6.22 -11.08 -27.53
CA VAL A 405 -7.03 -12.10 -28.19
C VAL A 405 -6.13 -13.08 -28.94
N ASP A 406 -5.22 -12.57 -29.77
CA ASP A 406 -4.40 -13.41 -30.64
C ASP A 406 -3.35 -14.22 -29.86
N THR A 407 -3.02 -13.81 -28.63
CA THR A 407 -2.15 -14.56 -27.71
C THR A 407 -2.91 -15.56 -26.86
N GLY A 408 -4.23 -15.41 -26.71
CA GLY A 408 -5.09 -16.22 -25.84
C GLY A 408 -5.09 -15.81 -24.37
N VAL A 409 -4.36 -14.76 -23.95
CA VAL A 409 -4.33 -14.35 -22.53
C VAL A 409 -5.69 -13.89 -22.02
N GLN A 410 -6.49 -13.21 -22.86
CA GLN A 410 -7.81 -12.73 -22.43
C GLN A 410 -8.75 -13.90 -22.12
N GLU A 411 -8.76 -14.94 -22.95
CA GLU A 411 -9.59 -16.13 -22.73
C GLU A 411 -9.20 -16.81 -21.41
N GLN A 412 -7.90 -17.08 -21.22
CA GLN A 412 -7.39 -17.73 -20.01
C GLN A 412 -7.67 -16.91 -18.74
N VAL A 413 -7.37 -15.61 -18.75
CA VAL A 413 -7.56 -14.75 -17.57
C VAL A 413 -9.05 -14.63 -17.24
N CYS A 414 -9.92 -14.42 -18.24
CA CYS A 414 -11.36 -14.37 -18.00
C CYS A 414 -11.90 -15.67 -17.40
N GLU A 415 -11.46 -16.83 -17.91
CA GLU A 415 -11.88 -18.13 -17.37
C GLU A 415 -11.42 -18.33 -15.92
N MET A 416 -10.18 -17.94 -15.60
CA MET A 416 -9.68 -17.97 -14.22
C MET A 416 -10.53 -17.11 -13.28
N VAL A 417 -10.88 -15.90 -13.73
CA VAL A 417 -11.74 -14.97 -12.96
C VAL A 417 -13.14 -15.55 -12.78
N ASP A 418 -13.76 -16.07 -13.85
CA ASP A 418 -15.09 -16.71 -13.80
C ASP A 418 -15.13 -17.87 -12.79
N ARG A 419 -14.08 -18.70 -12.75
CA ARG A 419 -13.97 -19.82 -11.80
C ARG A 419 -13.86 -19.34 -10.36
N MET A 420 -13.08 -18.30 -10.10
CA MET A 420 -12.94 -17.72 -8.77
C MET A 420 -14.23 -17.02 -8.30
N GLU A 421 -14.94 -16.37 -9.22
CA GLU A 421 -16.26 -15.78 -8.98
C GLU A 421 -17.30 -16.86 -8.63
N ALA A 422 -17.36 -17.94 -9.42
CA ALA A 422 -18.24 -19.07 -9.17
C ALA A 422 -17.94 -19.78 -7.84
N ALA A 423 -16.69 -19.78 -7.39
CA ALA A 423 -16.26 -20.32 -6.10
C ALA A 423 -16.52 -19.36 -4.91
N GLY A 424 -17.06 -18.16 -5.15
CA GLY A 424 -17.32 -17.16 -4.10
C GLY A 424 -16.05 -16.52 -3.53
N LEU A 425 -14.92 -16.60 -4.25
CA LEU A 425 -13.64 -16.02 -3.84
C LEU A 425 -13.48 -14.56 -4.27
N MET A 426 -14.40 -14.05 -5.10
CA MET A 426 -14.49 -12.66 -5.53
C MET A 426 -15.94 -12.27 -5.77
N ASP A 427 -16.26 -10.99 -5.55
CA ASP A 427 -17.55 -10.42 -5.91
C ASP A 427 -17.60 -10.02 -7.40
N GLU A 428 -18.81 -9.87 -7.94
CA GLU A 428 -19.08 -9.54 -9.35
C GLU A 428 -18.36 -8.26 -9.78
N ARG A 429 -18.29 -7.26 -8.90
CA ARG A 429 -17.64 -5.98 -9.21
C ARG A 429 -16.13 -6.15 -9.36
N HIS A 430 -15.52 -6.93 -8.47
CA HIS A 430 -14.11 -7.26 -8.53
C HIS A 430 -13.81 -8.15 -9.74
N ALA A 431 -14.65 -9.14 -10.04
CA ALA A 431 -14.52 -9.96 -11.24
C ALA A 431 -14.59 -9.12 -12.53
N ALA A 432 -15.55 -8.20 -12.63
CA ALA A 432 -15.67 -7.29 -13.77
C ALA A 432 -14.43 -6.39 -13.94
N TYR A 433 -13.87 -5.89 -12.83
CA TYR A 433 -12.61 -5.13 -12.84
C TYR A 433 -11.45 -5.97 -13.36
N MET A 434 -11.31 -7.21 -12.88
CA MET A 434 -10.23 -8.13 -13.28
C MET A 434 -10.30 -8.54 -14.76
N LYS A 435 -11.48 -8.46 -15.38
CA LYS A 435 -11.71 -8.75 -16.80
C LYS A 435 -11.52 -7.52 -17.71
N MET A 436 -11.20 -6.34 -17.18
CA MET A 436 -10.97 -5.15 -18.00
C MET A 436 -9.68 -5.32 -18.83
N PRO A 437 -9.67 -4.93 -20.14
CA PRO A 437 -8.52 -5.13 -21.01
C PRO A 437 -7.20 -4.54 -20.50
N ASP A 438 -7.25 -3.35 -19.90
CA ASP A 438 -6.09 -2.68 -19.29
C ASP A 438 -5.54 -3.46 -18.09
N GLU A 439 -6.41 -3.98 -17.22
CA GLU A 439 -5.99 -4.84 -16.11
C GLU A 439 -5.42 -6.19 -16.57
N ILE A 440 -5.99 -6.80 -17.63
CA ILE A 440 -5.44 -8.02 -18.22
C ILE A 440 -4.03 -7.75 -18.79
N ILE A 441 -3.81 -6.61 -19.46
CA ILE A 441 -2.50 -6.20 -19.95
C ILE A 441 -1.51 -6.04 -18.79
N ALA A 442 -1.86 -5.27 -17.76
CA ALA A 442 -0.98 -5.01 -16.63
C ALA A 442 -0.58 -6.31 -15.89
N ARG A 443 -1.53 -7.22 -15.67
CA ARG A 443 -1.27 -8.53 -15.06
C ARG A 443 -0.44 -9.45 -15.95
N SER A 444 -0.71 -9.46 -17.25
CA SER A 444 0.06 -10.25 -18.20
C SER A 444 1.50 -9.76 -18.30
N PHE A 445 1.71 -8.44 -18.22
CA PHE A 445 3.03 -7.84 -18.15
C PHE A 445 3.74 -8.17 -16.83
N GLU A 446 3.06 -8.02 -15.69
CA GLU A 446 3.57 -8.41 -14.37
C GLU A 446 3.99 -9.89 -14.35
N ALA A 447 3.16 -10.78 -14.91
CA ALA A 447 3.44 -12.21 -15.03
C ALA A 447 4.66 -12.50 -15.91
N ALA A 448 4.78 -11.81 -17.05
CA ALA A 448 5.91 -11.97 -17.96
C ALA A 448 7.22 -11.52 -17.30
N MET A 449 7.22 -10.35 -16.64
CA MET A 449 8.38 -9.86 -15.89
C MET A 449 8.76 -10.81 -14.76
N SER A 450 7.76 -11.37 -14.08
CA SER A 450 8.00 -12.36 -13.02
C SER A 450 8.66 -13.63 -13.56
N HIS A 451 8.14 -14.13 -14.68
CA HIS A 451 8.69 -15.30 -15.35
C HIS A 451 10.14 -15.09 -15.83
N ARG A 452 10.45 -13.90 -16.36
CA ARG A 452 11.82 -13.55 -16.79
C ARG A 452 12.81 -13.56 -15.64
N ALA A 453 12.42 -13.03 -14.49
CA ALA A 453 13.27 -13.07 -13.30
C ALA A 453 13.46 -14.49 -12.76
N ASP A 454 12.40 -15.29 -12.71
CA ASP A 454 12.49 -16.71 -12.33
C ASP A 454 13.47 -17.46 -13.26
N MET A 455 13.41 -17.22 -14.58
CA MET A 455 14.36 -17.79 -15.56
C MET A 455 15.80 -17.33 -15.35
N ALA A 456 16.01 -16.09 -14.89
CA ALA A 456 17.32 -15.54 -14.58
C ALA A 456 17.88 -16.04 -13.23
N GLY A 457 17.11 -16.82 -12.47
CA GLY A 457 17.50 -17.31 -11.14
C GLY A 457 17.29 -16.29 -10.03
N ASP A 458 16.44 -15.27 -10.25
CA ASP A 458 16.12 -14.23 -9.28
C ASP A 458 14.61 -14.19 -8.95
N PRO A 459 14.06 -15.25 -8.31
CA PRO A 459 12.62 -15.38 -8.07
C PRO A 459 12.03 -14.39 -7.04
N PHE A 460 12.89 -13.59 -6.39
CA PHE A 460 12.52 -12.52 -5.46
C PHE A 460 12.99 -11.14 -5.93
N PHE A 461 13.46 -11.05 -7.18
CA PHE A 461 13.85 -9.80 -7.85
C PHE A 461 14.95 -9.02 -7.10
N GLN A 462 15.81 -9.70 -6.33
CA GLN A 462 16.87 -9.12 -5.52
C GLN A 462 17.79 -8.20 -6.33
N GLU A 463 18.07 -8.53 -7.59
CA GLU A 463 18.96 -7.75 -8.46
C GLU A 463 18.24 -6.57 -9.15
N MET A 464 16.92 -6.69 -9.35
CA MET A 464 16.10 -5.77 -10.14
C MET A 464 15.22 -4.82 -9.31
N GLY A 465 15.50 -4.70 -8.02
CA GLY A 465 14.87 -3.74 -7.11
C GLY A 465 13.96 -4.34 -6.03
N GLY A 466 13.96 -5.66 -5.85
CA GLY A 466 13.31 -6.40 -4.78
C GLY A 466 11.78 -6.42 -4.84
N MET A 467 11.12 -6.79 -3.74
CA MET A 467 9.66 -6.84 -3.65
C MET A 467 9.00 -5.46 -3.71
N ALA A 468 9.78 -4.39 -3.53
CA ALA A 468 9.33 -3.03 -3.86
C ALA A 468 8.85 -2.92 -5.32
N VAL A 469 9.53 -3.62 -6.23
CA VAL A 469 9.31 -3.56 -7.67
C VAL A 469 8.28 -4.59 -8.10
N LEU A 470 8.48 -5.84 -7.70
CA LEU A 470 7.68 -6.95 -8.18
C LEU A 470 7.52 -8.00 -7.07
N ASN A 471 6.27 -8.23 -6.69
CA ASN A 471 5.83 -9.34 -5.88
C ASN A 471 4.54 -9.81 -6.53
N GLY A 472 4.67 -10.71 -7.51
CA GLY A 472 3.64 -10.98 -8.51
C GLY A 472 2.28 -11.31 -7.89
N SER A 473 1.24 -10.58 -8.30
CA SER A 473 -0.14 -10.96 -7.98
C SER A 473 -0.53 -12.23 -8.72
N VAL A 474 -0.32 -13.41 -8.13
CA VAL A 474 -0.58 -14.71 -8.80
C VAL A 474 -2.05 -14.90 -9.22
N THR A 475 -2.96 -14.15 -8.62
CA THR A 475 -4.39 -14.19 -8.94
C THR A 475 -4.67 -13.65 -10.34
N ALA A 476 -5.24 -14.50 -11.20
CA ALA A 476 -5.63 -14.19 -12.58
C ALA A 476 -4.48 -13.67 -13.47
N GLN A 477 -3.27 -14.18 -13.25
CA GLN A 477 -2.17 -14.01 -14.20
C GLN A 477 -2.22 -15.14 -15.23
N PRO A 478 -1.79 -14.89 -16.49
CA PRO A 478 -1.62 -15.97 -17.43
C PRO A 478 -0.49 -16.93 -17.01
N THR A 479 -0.54 -18.13 -17.58
CA THR A 479 0.55 -19.12 -17.56
C THR A 479 1.85 -18.53 -18.12
N PRO A 480 3.03 -19.02 -17.70
CA PRO A 480 4.31 -18.54 -18.21
C PRO A 480 4.41 -18.51 -19.75
N GLU A 481 3.89 -19.55 -20.40
CA GLU A 481 3.90 -19.67 -21.86
C GLU A 481 3.06 -18.58 -22.54
N LEU A 482 1.88 -18.28 -22.00
CA LEU A 482 1.03 -17.21 -22.53
C LEU A 482 1.57 -15.82 -22.16
N ALA A 483 2.17 -15.66 -20.98
CA ALA A 483 2.85 -14.43 -20.59
C ALA A 483 4.00 -14.09 -21.56
N ASP A 484 4.73 -15.11 -22.03
CA ASP A 484 5.81 -14.95 -23.01
C ASP A 484 5.30 -14.59 -24.42
N LYS A 485 4.21 -15.22 -24.86
CA LYS A 485 3.52 -14.83 -26.10
C LYS A 485 3.01 -13.40 -26.03
N PHE A 486 2.39 -13.03 -24.90
CA PHE A 486 1.94 -11.68 -24.62
C PHE A 486 3.09 -10.67 -24.71
N LEU A 487 4.21 -10.93 -24.03
CA LEU A 487 5.38 -10.05 -24.08
C LEU A 487 5.90 -9.89 -25.50
N THR A 488 5.94 -10.96 -26.28
CA THR A 488 6.36 -10.92 -27.70
C THR A 488 5.41 -10.08 -28.56
N ALA A 489 4.09 -10.21 -28.34
CA ALA A 489 3.10 -9.37 -29.01
C ALA A 489 3.24 -7.90 -28.60
N MET A 490 3.42 -7.63 -27.31
CA MET A 490 3.63 -6.27 -26.78
C MET A 490 4.89 -5.63 -27.38
N LYS A 491 6.02 -6.34 -27.47
CA LYS A 491 7.24 -5.87 -28.16
C LYS A 491 6.93 -5.38 -29.57
N SER A 492 6.20 -6.20 -30.33
CA SER A 492 5.83 -5.92 -31.72
C SER A 492 4.92 -4.68 -31.82
N VAL A 493 3.95 -4.58 -30.91
CA VAL A 493 3.03 -3.45 -30.82
C VAL A 493 3.75 -2.15 -30.49
N VAL A 494 4.63 -2.16 -29.47
CA VAL A 494 5.41 -1.00 -29.04
C VAL A 494 6.37 -0.55 -30.15
N ALA A 495 7.13 -1.46 -30.75
CA ALA A 495 8.05 -1.13 -31.84
C ALA A 495 7.32 -0.52 -33.05
N ALA A 496 6.17 -1.08 -33.44
CA ALA A 496 5.35 -0.54 -34.51
C ALA A 496 4.81 0.85 -34.16
N SER A 497 4.45 1.11 -32.91
CA SER A 497 3.96 2.42 -32.47
C SER A 497 5.04 3.49 -32.46
N LEU A 498 6.24 3.18 -31.95
CA LEU A 498 7.37 4.10 -31.99
C LEU A 498 7.78 4.45 -33.42
N THR A 499 7.79 3.46 -34.32
CA THR A 499 8.07 3.69 -35.75
C THR A 499 7.07 4.66 -36.37
N ARG A 500 5.78 4.50 -36.07
CA ARG A 500 4.73 5.40 -36.56
C ARG A 500 4.88 6.81 -35.99
N GLN A 501 5.21 6.93 -34.71
CA GLN A 501 5.43 8.22 -34.06
C GLN A 501 6.60 8.96 -34.73
N ALA A 502 7.71 8.27 -34.99
CA ALA A 502 8.86 8.84 -35.68
C ALA A 502 8.50 9.34 -37.10
N VAL A 503 7.71 8.58 -37.86
CA VAL A 503 7.23 9.00 -39.19
C VAL A 503 6.34 10.25 -39.08
N ALA A 504 5.39 10.26 -38.15
CA ALA A 504 4.50 11.40 -37.95
C ALA A 504 5.24 12.67 -37.48
N ASP A 505 6.31 12.53 -36.70
CA ASP A 505 7.14 13.65 -36.27
C ASP A 505 7.99 14.19 -37.44
N ILE A 506 8.54 13.32 -38.30
CA ILE A 506 9.23 13.73 -39.53
C ILE A 506 8.28 14.49 -40.47
N ASP A 507 7.07 13.98 -40.69
CA ASP A 507 6.08 14.64 -41.56
C ASP A 507 5.72 16.03 -41.03
N ARG A 508 5.56 16.17 -39.70
CA ARG A 508 5.26 17.46 -39.05
C ARG A 508 6.42 18.46 -39.14
N GLU A 509 7.66 17.99 -39.02
CA GLU A 509 8.85 18.83 -39.23
C GLU A 509 8.98 19.27 -40.70
N TYR A 510 8.57 18.42 -41.64
CA TYR A 510 8.57 18.77 -43.06
C TYR A 510 7.52 19.85 -43.36
N ASP A 511 6.29 19.68 -42.89
CA ASP A 511 5.18 20.63 -43.10
C ASP A 511 5.42 22.02 -42.47
N THR A 512 6.08 22.07 -41.32
CA THR A 512 6.44 23.34 -40.66
C THR A 512 7.58 24.07 -41.37
N ASN A 513 8.48 23.35 -42.05
CA ASN A 513 9.58 23.94 -42.83
C ASN A 513 9.20 24.29 -44.27
N THR A 514 8.11 23.73 -44.82
CA THR A 514 7.61 24.05 -46.17
C THR A 514 6.47 25.06 -46.21
N SER A 515 5.99 25.53 -45.06
CA SER A 515 5.00 26.61 -45.00
C SER A 515 5.70 27.94 -45.33
N PRO A 516 5.36 28.64 -46.45
CA PRO A 516 5.97 29.92 -46.76
C PRO A 516 5.64 30.91 -45.64
N SER A 517 6.66 31.58 -45.10
CA SER A 517 6.46 32.69 -44.17
C SER A 517 5.60 33.77 -44.84
N PRO A 518 4.60 34.35 -44.14
CA PRO A 518 3.75 35.40 -44.70
C PRO A 518 4.54 36.66 -45.09
#